data_AF-A0A9E4BX54-F1
#
_entry.id   AF-A0A9E4BX54-F1
#
_cell.length_a   1.000
_cell.length_b   1.000
_cell.length_c   1.000
_cell.angle_alpha   90.00
_cell.angle_beta   90.00
_cell.angle_gamma   90.00
#
_symmetry.space_group_name_H-M   'P 1'
#
loop_
_entity.id
_entity.type
_entity.pdbx_description
1 polymer ?
#
loop_
_entity_poly.entity_id
_entity_poly.type
_entity_poly.pdbx_seq_one_letter_code
_entity_poly.pdbx_strand_id
1 'polypeptide(L)'
;MIGRIALCALIALPVCAQHEKVERTVNLPTGWPTVMVLVPAGFFPRGMEGEAFDEQPVREIYLDAYLIDQYEVTVAQWGEYQRDTGALIPEWTLQNTAARQNHPITLVTWYDWQAIAHGSRVGARRALRRRPQVSLGRWPRRLSRQLLPKRRSV
;
A
#
# COMPACT_ATOMS: atom_id res chain seq x y z
N MET A 1 1.27 65.54 -9.33
CA MET A 1 1.62 64.76 -10.53
C MET A 1 1.70 63.29 -10.14
N ILE A 2 1.01 62.46 -10.92
CA ILE A 2 0.80 61.02 -10.73
C ILE A 2 2.14 60.28 -10.87
N GLY A 3 2.45 59.35 -9.98
CA GLY A 3 3.67 58.54 -10.04
C GLY A 3 3.50 57.18 -9.36
N ARG A 4 2.98 56.21 -10.13
CA ARG A 4 2.85 54.79 -9.79
C ARG A 4 4.22 54.18 -9.48
N ILE A 5 4.45 53.63 -8.29
CA ILE A 5 5.53 52.65 -8.07
C ILE A 5 5.02 51.50 -7.18
N ALA A 6 4.63 50.44 -7.88
CA ALA A 6 4.79 49.02 -7.55
C ALA A 6 4.65 48.57 -6.08
N LEU A 7 3.41 48.27 -5.71
CA LEU A 7 3.11 47.17 -4.80
C LEU A 7 3.45 45.84 -5.52
N CYS A 8 4.66 45.31 -5.35
CA CYS A 8 4.96 43.93 -5.76
C CYS A 8 6.28 43.44 -5.15
N ALA A 9 6.27 43.07 -3.87
CA ALA A 9 7.34 42.25 -3.28
C ALA A 9 6.87 41.60 -1.97
N LEU A 10 5.68 40.98 -1.99
CA LEU A 10 5.35 39.97 -1.00
C LEU A 10 4.96 38.71 -1.77
N ILE A 11 5.56 37.59 -1.33
CA ILE A 11 5.35 36.22 -1.80
C ILE A 11 6.20 35.82 -3.01
N ALA A 12 7.52 35.79 -2.81
CA ALA A 12 8.34 34.70 -3.35
C ALA A 12 8.45 33.62 -2.27
N LEU A 13 7.33 32.94 -1.99
CA LEU A 13 7.44 31.60 -1.40
C LEU A 13 7.86 30.68 -2.55
N PRO A 14 8.96 29.92 -2.42
CA PRO A 14 9.29 28.95 -3.44
C PRO A 14 8.12 27.98 -3.54
N VAL A 15 7.49 27.92 -4.72
CA VAL A 15 6.56 26.86 -5.14
C VAL A 15 7.37 25.57 -5.40
N CYS A 16 8.34 25.27 -4.55
CA CYS A 16 8.78 23.91 -4.31
C CYS A 16 7.90 23.45 -3.17
N ALA A 17 6.63 23.19 -3.49
CA ALA A 17 5.67 22.60 -2.58
C ALA A 17 6.38 21.44 -1.85
N GLN A 18 6.67 21.62 -0.56
CA GLN A 18 6.87 20.48 0.31
C GLN A 18 5.66 19.58 0.05
N HIS A 19 5.90 18.43 -0.58
CA HIS A 19 4.92 17.38 -0.55
C HIS A 19 4.92 16.93 0.91
N GLU A 20 4.08 17.59 1.72
CA GLU A 20 3.89 17.21 3.11
C GLU A 20 3.40 15.78 3.08
N LYS A 21 4.25 14.87 3.56
CA LYS A 21 3.93 13.45 3.61
C LYS A 21 2.82 13.29 4.63
N VAL A 22 1.58 13.17 4.15
CA VAL A 22 0.43 12.96 5.02
C VAL A 22 0.47 11.50 5.50
N GLU A 23 1.13 11.31 6.64
CA GLU A 23 1.12 10.05 7.38
C GLU A 23 -0.14 9.98 8.25
N ARG A 24 -0.83 8.84 8.21
CA ARG A 24 -2.02 8.59 9.01
C ARG A 24 -1.93 7.21 9.64
N THR A 25 -2.09 7.14 10.96
CA THR A 25 -2.32 5.85 11.63
C THR A 25 -3.78 5.41 11.41
N VAL A 26 -3.96 4.25 10.80
CA VAL A 26 -5.26 3.63 10.52
C VAL A 26 -5.34 2.30 11.24
N ASN A 27 -6.47 2.03 11.89
CA ASN A 27 -6.76 0.72 12.47
C ASN A 27 -7.34 -0.18 11.38
N LEU A 28 -6.56 -1.16 10.93
CA LEU A 28 -6.99 -2.12 9.93
C LEU A 28 -7.90 -3.21 10.55
N PRO A 29 -8.68 -3.95 9.74
CA PRO A 29 -9.47 -5.10 10.22
C PRO A 29 -8.64 -6.18 10.93
N THR A 30 -7.32 -6.20 10.70
CA THR A 30 -6.36 -7.03 11.43
C THR A 30 -6.28 -6.69 12.91
N GLY A 31 -6.67 -5.48 13.32
CA GLY A 31 -6.60 -4.99 14.70
C GLY A 31 -5.30 -4.25 15.03
N TRP A 32 -4.35 -4.17 14.09
CA TRP A 32 -3.10 -3.44 14.29
C TRP A 32 -3.23 -1.98 13.87
N PRO A 33 -2.64 -1.05 14.65
CA PRO A 33 -2.43 0.30 14.16
C PRO A 33 -1.33 0.27 13.09
N THR A 34 -1.68 0.65 11.86
CA THR A 34 -0.75 0.73 10.74
C THR A 34 -0.55 2.18 10.33
N VAL A 35 0.70 2.60 10.17
CA VAL A 35 1.01 3.91 9.58
C VAL A 35 0.89 3.79 8.07
N MET A 36 -0.03 4.55 7.49
CA MET A 36 -0.26 4.63 6.06
C MET A 36 0.16 6.00 5.53
N VAL A 37 0.65 6.01 4.29
CA VAL A 37 1.05 7.22 3.58
C VAL A 37 0.05 7.50 2.47
N LEU A 38 -0.37 8.76 2.35
CA LEU A 38 -1.17 9.22 1.21
C LEU A 38 -0.29 9.34 -0.03
N VAL A 39 -0.62 8.57 -1.07
CA VAL A 39 -0.19 8.84 -2.43
C VAL A 39 -1.23 9.75 -3.08
N PRO A 40 -0.86 10.98 -3.49
CA PRO A 40 -1.79 11.94 -4.09
C PRO A 40 -2.28 11.45 -5.46
N ALA A 41 -3.43 11.98 -5.89
CA ALA A 41 -3.89 11.76 -7.25
C ALA A 41 -2.96 12.49 -8.25
N GLY A 42 -2.68 11.86 -9.38
CA GLY A 42 -1.80 12.45 -10.38
C GLY A 42 -1.37 11.48 -11.46
N PHE A 43 -0.59 12.02 -12.40
CA PHE A 43 0.09 11.24 -13.43
C PHE A 43 1.46 10.81 -12.93
N PHE A 44 1.77 9.52 -13.09
CA PHE A 44 3.05 8.93 -12.71
C PHE A 44 3.64 8.16 -13.90
N PRO A 45 4.95 8.27 -14.14
CA PRO A 45 5.63 7.41 -15.09
C PRO A 45 5.71 5.99 -14.51
N ARG A 46 5.46 4.98 -15.35
CA ARG A 46 5.61 3.58 -14.98
C ARG A 46 6.24 2.78 -16.10
N GLY A 47 7.18 1.92 -15.73
CA GLY A 47 8.04 1.17 -16.64
C GLY A 47 9.46 1.73 -16.62
N MET A 48 10.36 1.08 -17.33
CA MET A 48 11.74 1.55 -17.53
C MET A 48 12.16 1.32 -18.98
N GLU A 49 13.12 2.11 -19.45
CA GLU A 49 13.82 1.82 -20.71
C GLU A 49 15.05 0.95 -20.41
N GLY A 50 15.50 0.14 -21.38
CA GLY A 50 16.75 -0.63 -21.25
C GLY A 50 16.60 -2.11 -21.58
N GLU A 51 17.28 -2.99 -20.84
CA GLU A 51 17.31 -4.43 -21.12
C GLU A 51 16.18 -5.22 -20.43
N ALA A 52 15.50 -4.63 -19.45
CA ALA A 52 14.32 -5.21 -18.82
C ALA A 52 13.11 -5.09 -19.75
N PHE A 53 12.98 -6.02 -20.69
CA PHE A 53 11.99 -5.96 -21.77
C PHE A 53 10.54 -6.03 -21.27
N ASP A 54 10.30 -6.74 -20.17
CA ASP A 54 8.98 -6.85 -19.54
C ASP A 54 8.55 -5.60 -18.75
N GLU A 55 9.49 -4.69 -18.49
CA GLU A 55 9.23 -3.41 -17.83
C GLU A 55 9.03 -2.24 -18.82
N GLN A 56 9.21 -2.47 -20.12
CA GLN A 56 9.01 -1.48 -21.18
C GLN A 56 7.56 -1.40 -21.72
N PRO A 57 7.17 -0.30 -22.37
CA PRO A 57 7.85 1.01 -22.39
C PRO A 57 7.49 1.86 -21.17
N VAL A 58 8.20 2.97 -20.96
CA VAL A 58 7.77 4.00 -20.00
C VAL A 58 6.47 4.63 -20.50
N ARG A 59 5.46 4.70 -19.63
CA ARG A 59 4.18 5.35 -19.92
C ARG A 59 3.60 6.07 -18.72
N GLU A 60 2.88 7.15 -18.99
CA GLU A 60 2.13 7.87 -17.96
C GLU A 60 0.85 7.11 -17.57
N ILE A 61 0.57 7.06 -16.28
CA ILE A 61 -0.65 6.48 -15.73
C ILE A 61 -1.23 7.46 -14.73
N TYR A 62 -2.52 7.73 -14.86
CA TYR A 62 -3.26 8.45 -13.85
C TYR A 62 -3.71 7.51 -12.73
N LEU A 63 -3.43 7.89 -11.48
CA LEU A 63 -3.95 7.22 -10.29
C LEU A 63 -4.79 8.21 -9.49
N ASP A 64 -5.94 7.75 -8.98
CA ASP A 64 -6.65 8.46 -7.91
C ASP A 64 -5.82 8.46 -6.64
N ALA A 65 -6.09 9.36 -5.69
CA ALA A 65 -5.40 9.35 -4.41
C ALA A 65 -5.73 8.08 -3.61
N TYR A 66 -4.72 7.45 -3.02
CA TYR A 66 -4.89 6.25 -2.19
C TYR A 66 -3.91 6.24 -1.02
N LEU A 67 -4.25 5.46 0.01
CA LEU A 67 -3.36 5.17 1.13
C LEU A 67 -2.64 3.84 0.88
N ILE A 68 -1.37 3.77 1.24
CA ILE A 68 -0.57 2.54 1.24
C ILE A 68 0.19 2.43 2.56
N ASP A 69 0.43 1.21 3.02
CA ASP A 69 1.24 0.96 4.21
C ASP A 69 2.65 1.58 4.02
N GLN A 70 3.15 2.23 5.07
CA GLN A 70 4.51 2.77 5.04
C GLN A 70 5.58 1.67 5.13
N TYR A 71 5.25 0.60 5.86
CA TYR A 71 6.15 -0.51 6.15
C TYR A 71 5.45 -1.82 5.80
N GLU A 72 6.24 -2.81 5.37
CA GLU A 72 5.73 -4.16 5.17
C GLU A 72 5.30 -4.81 6.49
N VAL A 73 4.46 -5.84 6.39
CA VAL A 73 4.05 -6.62 7.56
C VAL A 73 5.26 -7.32 8.16
N THR A 74 5.41 -7.18 9.47
CA THR A 74 6.56 -7.72 10.20
C THR A 74 6.39 -9.19 10.57
N VAL A 75 7.49 -9.84 10.91
CA VAL A 75 7.47 -11.20 11.47
C VAL A 75 6.62 -11.29 12.73
N ALA A 76 6.67 -10.28 13.61
CA ALA A 76 5.86 -10.25 14.83
C ALA A 76 4.35 -10.20 14.52
N GLN A 77 3.94 -9.31 13.60
CA GLN A 77 2.56 -9.21 13.14
C GLN A 77 2.08 -10.51 12.49
N TRP A 78 2.91 -11.12 11.63
CA TRP A 78 2.60 -12.43 11.06
C TRP A 78 2.44 -13.50 12.14
N GLY A 79 3.28 -13.49 13.18
CA GLY A 79 3.21 -14.42 14.30
C GLY A 79 1.89 -14.34 15.07
N GLU A 80 1.34 -13.12 15.24
CA GLU A 80 0.00 -12.94 15.80
C GLU A 80 -1.08 -13.49 14.88
N TYR A 81 -1.03 -13.16 13.59
CA TYR A 81 -1.96 -13.69 12.59
C TYR A 81 -1.93 -15.23 12.52
N GLN A 82 -0.73 -15.82 12.55
CA GLN A 82 -0.54 -17.27 12.58
C GLN A 82 -1.15 -17.90 13.84
N ARG A 83 -1.00 -17.26 15.01
CA ARG A 83 -1.61 -17.71 16.26
C ARG A 83 -3.14 -17.71 16.19
N ASP A 84 -3.72 -16.68 15.57
CA ASP A 84 -5.17 -16.49 15.47
C ASP A 84 -5.82 -17.39 14.42
N THR A 85 -5.12 -17.69 13.32
CA THR A 85 -5.70 -18.34 12.13
C THR A 85 -5.17 -19.74 11.84
N GLY A 86 -4.05 -20.12 12.47
CA GLY A 86 -3.33 -21.35 12.14
C GLY A 86 -2.63 -21.30 10.77
N ALA A 87 -2.39 -20.10 10.22
CA ALA A 87 -1.59 -19.95 9.01
C ALA A 87 -0.18 -20.51 9.23
N LEU A 88 0.37 -21.18 8.22
CA LEU A 88 1.67 -21.86 8.33
C LEU A 88 2.44 -21.60 7.05
N ILE A 89 3.63 -21.03 7.20
CA ILE A 89 4.55 -20.74 6.10
C ILE A 89 5.81 -21.61 6.19
N PRO A 90 6.47 -21.84 5.05
CA PRO A 90 7.80 -22.42 5.02
C PRO A 90 8.80 -21.65 5.91
N GLU A 91 9.73 -22.40 6.52
CA GLU A 91 10.85 -21.86 7.30
C GLU A 91 10.46 -20.88 8.44
N TRP A 92 9.24 -20.98 9.00
CA TRP A 92 8.78 -20.10 10.09
C TRP A 92 9.77 -20.02 11.26
N THR A 93 10.37 -21.14 11.66
CA THR A 93 11.35 -21.20 12.75
C THR A 93 12.63 -20.41 12.46
N LEU A 94 13.06 -20.35 11.20
CA LEU A 94 14.24 -19.58 10.78
C LEU A 94 13.91 -18.08 10.66
N GLN A 95 12.66 -17.76 10.31
CA GLN A 95 12.21 -16.38 10.19
C GLN A 95 11.86 -15.76 11.55
N ASN A 96 11.27 -16.53 12.46
CA ASN A 96 10.79 -16.08 13.77
C ASN A 96 11.89 -16.10 14.83
N THR A 97 12.91 -15.26 14.63
CA THR A 97 13.97 -15.04 15.61
C THR A 97 13.80 -13.68 16.29
N ALA A 98 14.38 -13.50 17.48
CA ALA A 98 14.31 -12.23 18.21
C ALA A 98 14.85 -11.05 17.38
N ALA A 99 15.91 -11.28 16.60
CA ALA A 99 16.49 -10.25 15.73
C ALA A 99 15.59 -9.85 14.56
N ARG A 100 14.63 -10.70 14.17
CA ARG A 100 13.81 -10.52 12.95
C ARG A 100 12.39 -10.02 13.22
N GLN A 101 12.00 -9.81 14.48
CA GLN A 101 10.62 -9.46 14.83
C GLN A 101 10.09 -8.21 14.11
N ASN A 102 10.97 -7.23 13.86
CA ASN A 102 10.63 -5.98 13.16
C ASN A 102 11.01 -5.99 11.67
N HIS A 103 11.47 -7.12 11.13
CA HIS A 103 11.77 -7.26 9.70
C HIS A 103 10.53 -7.71 8.92
N PRO A 104 10.45 -7.42 7.62
CA PRO A 104 9.40 -7.93 6.76
C PRO A 104 9.35 -9.46 6.78
N ILE A 105 8.15 -10.01 6.88
CA ILE A 105 7.93 -11.44 6.71
C ILE A 105 8.15 -11.83 5.24
N THR A 106 8.80 -12.96 5.00
CA THR A 106 9.05 -13.48 3.64
C THR A 106 8.51 -14.91 3.50
N LEU A 107 8.57 -15.46 2.27
CA LEU A 107 8.10 -16.82 1.96
C LEU A 107 6.61 -17.06 2.25
N VAL A 108 5.83 -15.98 2.22
CA VAL A 108 4.37 -15.98 2.34
C VAL A 108 3.75 -16.03 0.95
N THR A 109 2.70 -16.84 0.76
CA THR A 109 2.05 -16.94 -0.55
C THR A 109 1.17 -15.72 -0.86
N TRP A 110 0.85 -15.49 -2.12
CA TRP A 110 -0.09 -14.42 -2.51
C TRP A 110 -1.49 -14.58 -1.87
N TYR A 111 -1.93 -15.81 -1.62
CA TYR A 111 -3.23 -16.08 -0.98
C TYR A 111 -3.20 -15.74 0.51
N ASP A 112 -2.09 -16.02 1.17
CA ASP A 112 -1.85 -15.65 2.56
C ASP A 112 -1.85 -14.13 2.74
N TRP A 113 -1.18 -13.41 1.83
CA TRP A 113 -1.17 -11.93 1.81
C TRP A 113 -2.56 -11.33 1.62
N GLN A 114 -3.39 -11.92 0.76
CA GLN A 114 -4.77 -11.45 0.65
C GLN A 114 -5.58 -11.75 1.90
N ALA A 115 -5.40 -12.91 2.51
CA ALA A 115 -6.15 -13.29 3.70
C ALA A 115 -5.87 -12.33 4.86
N ILE A 116 -4.60 -11.99 5.10
CA ILE A 116 -4.22 -11.01 6.14
C ILE A 116 -4.71 -9.60 5.78
N ALA A 117 -4.58 -9.15 4.53
CA ALA A 117 -5.03 -7.81 4.11
C ALA A 117 -6.55 -7.60 4.28
N HIS A 118 -7.35 -8.66 4.13
CA HIS A 118 -8.80 -8.61 4.32
C HIS A 118 -9.23 -8.93 5.78
N GLY A 119 -8.28 -9.14 6.70
CA GLY A 119 -8.58 -9.52 8.08
C GLY A 119 -9.28 -10.87 8.21
N SER A 120 -9.06 -11.79 7.27
CA SER A 120 -9.67 -13.12 7.31
C SER A 120 -9.08 -13.92 8.47
N ARG A 121 -9.90 -14.17 9.50
CA ARG A 121 -9.55 -15.05 10.63
C ARG A 121 -9.58 -16.55 10.32
N VAL A 122 -9.83 -16.91 9.06
CA VAL A 122 -9.91 -18.31 8.62
C VAL A 122 -8.63 -18.64 7.84
N GLY A 123 -7.85 -19.58 8.38
CA GLY A 123 -6.60 -20.03 7.78
C GLY A 123 -6.75 -20.44 6.30
N ALA A 124 -5.83 -19.94 5.47
CA ALA A 124 -5.80 -20.12 4.01
C ALA A 124 -5.82 -21.59 3.54
N ARG A 125 -5.55 -22.57 4.42
CA ARG A 125 -5.61 -24.01 4.12
C ARG A 125 -7.02 -24.52 3.79
N ARG A 126 -8.09 -23.82 4.20
CA ARG A 126 -9.46 -24.19 3.79
C ARG A 126 -9.80 -23.75 2.35
N ALA A 127 -9.09 -22.75 1.82
CA ALA A 127 -9.29 -22.25 0.46
C ALA A 127 -8.62 -23.12 -0.62
N LEU A 128 -7.55 -23.87 -0.30
CA LEU A 128 -6.84 -24.70 -1.27
C LEU A 128 -7.62 -25.91 -1.82
N ARG A 129 -8.72 -26.35 -1.17
CA ARG A 129 -9.54 -27.47 -1.65
C ARG A 129 -10.50 -27.11 -2.81
N ARG A 130 -10.59 -25.85 -3.20
CA ARG A 130 -11.44 -25.39 -4.31
C ARG A 130 -10.64 -24.50 -5.25
N ARG A 131 -9.76 -25.09 -6.06
CA ARG A 131 -9.04 -24.37 -7.12
C ARG A 131 -9.86 -24.36 -8.41
N PRO A 132 -10.17 -23.20 -8.99
CA PRO A 132 -10.03 -22.95 -10.40
C PRO A 132 -8.65 -22.29 -10.65
N GLN A 133 -8.00 -22.71 -11.72
CA GLN A 133 -6.75 -22.12 -12.20
C GLN A 133 -7.04 -20.71 -12.71
N VAL A 134 -6.67 -19.68 -11.95
CA VAL A 134 -6.80 -18.28 -12.40
C VAL A 134 -5.44 -17.80 -12.88
N SER A 135 -5.40 -17.37 -14.15
CA SER A 135 -4.22 -16.86 -14.83
C SER A 135 -3.72 -15.54 -14.22
N LEU A 136 -2.39 -15.40 -14.18
CA LEU A 136 -1.68 -14.17 -13.83
C LEU A 136 -2.12 -13.05 -14.78
N GLY A 137 -2.65 -11.94 -14.26
CA GLY A 137 -2.91 -10.76 -15.09
C GLY A 137 -4.04 -9.80 -14.70
N ARG A 138 -4.73 -9.97 -13.57
CA ARG A 138 -5.85 -9.07 -13.21
C ARG A 138 -5.85 -8.66 -11.73
N TRP A 139 -5.43 -7.42 -11.48
CA TRP A 139 -5.59 -6.76 -10.19
C TRP A 139 -7.09 -6.50 -9.91
N PRO A 140 -7.66 -6.84 -8.74
CA PRO A 140 -9.05 -6.54 -8.43
C PRO A 140 -9.26 -5.04 -8.20
N ARG A 141 -9.95 -4.36 -9.13
CA ARG A 141 -10.30 -2.92 -9.06
C ARG A 141 -11.26 -2.52 -7.91
N ARG A 142 -11.44 -3.36 -6.88
CA ARG A 142 -12.62 -3.31 -6.00
C ARG A 142 -12.32 -3.02 -4.52
N LEU A 143 -11.21 -2.37 -4.19
CA LEU A 143 -10.90 -2.01 -2.79
C LEU A 143 -10.77 -0.51 -2.51
N SER A 144 -10.60 0.35 -3.52
CA SER A 144 -10.44 1.80 -3.29
C SER A 144 -11.76 2.56 -3.01
N ARG A 145 -12.93 1.91 -3.13
CA ARG A 145 -14.23 2.60 -3.04
C ARG A 145 -14.91 2.59 -1.67
N GLN A 146 -14.38 1.84 -0.70
CA GLN A 146 -15.07 1.64 0.59
C GLN A 146 -14.61 2.55 1.73
N LEU A 147 -13.52 3.31 1.57
CA LEU A 147 -12.95 4.11 2.65
C LEU A 147 -13.02 5.63 2.45
N LEU A 148 -13.68 6.12 1.41
CA LEU A 148 -13.90 7.55 1.20
C LEU A 148 -15.37 7.92 1.46
N PRO A 149 -15.67 8.95 2.27
CA PRO A 149 -17.04 9.43 2.43
C PRO A 149 -17.58 9.87 1.06
N LYS A 150 -18.78 9.40 0.72
CA LYS A 150 -19.48 9.86 -0.49
C LYS A 150 -19.62 11.38 -0.40
N ARG A 151 -18.97 12.11 -1.32
CA ARG A 151 -19.33 13.52 -1.55
C ARG A 151 -20.82 13.53 -1.92
N ARG A 152 -21.64 14.18 -1.09
CA ARG A 152 -22.98 14.58 -1.51
C ARG A 152 -22.77 15.64 -2.58
N SER A 153 -23.19 15.33 -3.80
CA SER A 153 -23.37 16.34 -4.85
C SER A 153 -24.39 17.34 -4.33
N VAL A 154 -24.00 18.62 -4.35
CA VAL A 154 -24.93 19.77 -4.30
C VAL A 154 -25.45 19.99 -5.71
#